data_AF-A0A7X8X7Q8-F1
#
_entry.id   AF-A0A7X8X7Q8-F1
#
_cell.length_a   1.000
_cell.length_b   1.000
_cell.length_c   1.000
_cell.angle_alpha   90.00
_cell.angle_beta   90.00
_cell.angle_gamma   90.00
#
_symmetry.space_group_name_H-M   'P 1'
#
loop_
_entity.id
_entity.type
_entity.pdbx_description
1 polymer ?
#
loop_
_entity_poly.entity_id
_entity_poly.type
_entity_poly.pdbx_seq_one_letter_code
_entity_poly.pdbx_strand_id
1 'polypeptide(L)'
;MNKFTLEKLEFNKIINMLTKECSSSLGQEKAQGLEPILDYEQIVLWQEETSEGVLIRRFEPQIPLGGLVDTRSSIRKAEMGGLLEA
;
A
#
# COMPACT_ATOMS: atom_id res chain seq x y z
N MET A 1 -12.11 -12.66 9.42
CA MET A 1 -11.68 -12.87 10.83
C MET A 1 -12.59 -12.07 11.77
N ASN A 2 -12.75 -12.44 13.05
CA ASN A 2 -13.52 -11.62 14.00
C ASN A 2 -12.69 -10.41 14.49
N LYS A 3 -13.31 -9.22 14.59
CA LYS A 3 -12.71 -7.96 15.06
C LYS A 3 -12.03 -8.08 16.44
N PHE A 4 -12.64 -8.79 17.39
CA PHE A 4 -12.09 -9.02 18.72
C PHE A 4 -10.75 -9.78 18.68
N THR A 5 -10.63 -10.74 17.76
CA THR A 5 -9.38 -11.47 17.55
C THR A 5 -8.29 -10.52 17.02
N LEU A 6 -8.62 -9.66 16.07
CA LEU A 6 -7.66 -8.70 15.49
C LEU A 6 -7.20 -7.65 16.52
N GLU A 7 -8.11 -7.20 17.38
CA GLU A 7 -7.78 -6.31 18.50
C GLU A 7 -6.84 -7.01 19.49
N LYS A 8 -7.13 -8.25 19.88
CA LYS A 8 -6.27 -9.05 20.78
C LYS A 8 -4.89 -9.34 20.20
N LEU A 9 -4.81 -9.54 18.88
CA LEU A 9 -3.55 -9.73 18.17
C LEU A 9 -2.84 -8.40 17.86
N GLU A 10 -3.42 -7.27 18.27
CA GLU A 10 -2.91 -5.93 18.02
C GLU A 10 -2.62 -5.66 16.54
N PHE A 11 -3.45 -6.25 15.65
CA PHE A 11 -3.28 -6.16 14.20
C PHE A 11 -3.23 -4.71 13.71
N ASN A 12 -4.02 -3.83 14.33
CA ASN A 12 -4.00 -2.39 14.06
C ASN A 12 -2.61 -1.77 14.30
N LYS A 13 -1.83 -2.24 15.28
CA LYS A 13 -0.46 -1.75 15.51
C LYS A 13 0.47 -2.18 14.38
N ILE A 14 0.32 -3.41 13.89
CA ILE A 14 1.09 -3.93 12.74
C ILE A 14 0.80 -3.09 11.49
N ILE A 15 -0.48 -2.83 11.21
CA ILE A 15 -0.89 -1.95 10.10
C ILE A 15 -0.30 -0.55 10.27
N ASN A 16 -0.39 0.04 11.47
CA ASN A 16 0.18 1.36 11.72
C ASN A 16 1.71 1.41 11.54
N MET A 17 2.43 0.33 11.89
CA MET A 17 3.86 0.22 11.63
C MET A 17 4.14 0.18 10.13
N LEU A 18 3.42 -0.66 9.38
CA LEU A 18 3.56 -0.77 7.93
C LEU A 18 3.25 0.55 7.21
N THR A 19 2.16 1.23 7.58
CA THR A 19 1.76 2.52 6.99
C THR A 19 2.86 3.58 7.16
N LYS A 20 3.58 3.59 8.30
CA LYS A 20 4.68 4.54 8.54
C LYS A 20 5.90 4.32 7.65
N GLU A 21 6.11 3.09 7.18
CA GLU A 21 7.21 2.74 6.27
C GLU A 21 6.87 2.99 4.79
N CYS A 22 5.62 3.35 4.48
CA CYS A 22 5.20 3.62 3.10
C CYS A 22 5.76 4.95 2.58
N SER A 23 6.29 4.93 1.35
CA SER A 23 6.91 6.09 0.68
C SER A 23 5.93 7.04 -0.03
N SER A 24 4.64 6.71 -0.08
CA SER A 24 3.61 7.50 -0.76
C SER A 24 2.25 7.41 -0.06
N SER A 25 1.41 8.43 -0.24
CA SER A 25 0.03 8.45 0.28
C SER A 25 -0.82 7.30 -0.27
N LEU A 26 -0.61 6.93 -1.54
CA LEU A 26 -1.27 5.78 -2.17
C LEU A 26 -0.87 4.46 -1.49
N GLY A 27 0.43 4.30 -1.18
CA GLY A 27 0.92 3.15 -0.42
C GLY A 27 0.35 3.10 1.01
N GLN A 28 0.27 4.26 1.67
CA GLN A 28 -0.34 4.38 3.00
C GLN A 28 -1.81 3.97 2.99
N GLU A 29 -2.59 4.44 2.01
CA GLU A 29 -3.99 4.04 1.83
C GLU A 29 -4.13 2.53 1.60
N LYS A 30 -3.28 1.95 0.74
CA LYS A 30 -3.26 0.50 0.48
C LYS A 30 -2.94 -0.28 1.75
N ALA A 31 -1.89 0.10 2.50
CA ALA A 31 -1.49 -0.54 3.74
C ALA A 31 -2.59 -0.45 4.81
N GLN A 32 -3.24 0.71 4.95
CA GLN A 32 -4.29 0.93 5.93
C GLN A 32 -5.54 0.09 5.68
N GLY A 33 -5.81 -0.25 4.41
CA GLY A 33 -6.93 -1.08 4.00
C GLY A 33 -6.66 -2.60 4.01
N LEU A 34 -5.48 -3.05 4.44
CA LEU A 34 -5.18 -4.48 4.49
C LEU A 34 -5.99 -5.18 5.58
N GLU A 35 -6.58 -6.31 5.18
CA GLU A 35 -7.25 -7.25 6.08
C GLU A 35 -6.75 -8.67 5.85
N PRO A 36 -6.87 -9.58 6.84
CA PRO A 36 -6.55 -10.99 6.63
C PRO A 36 -7.43 -11.61 5.55
N ILE A 37 -6.81 -12.16 4.53
CA ILE A 37 -7.46 -12.84 3.41
C ILE A 37 -7.43 -14.36 3.61
N LEU A 38 -8.35 -15.06 2.92
CA LEU A 38 -8.44 -16.53 2.91
C LEU A 38 -8.28 -17.13 1.52
N ASP A 39 -8.21 -16.29 0.49
CA ASP A 39 -8.03 -16.74 -0.89
C ASP A 39 -6.57 -17.17 -1.11
N TYR A 40 -6.38 -18.44 -1.46
CA TYR A 40 -5.05 -19.04 -1.54
C TYR A 40 -4.19 -18.41 -2.64
N GLU A 41 -4.75 -18.21 -3.83
CA GLU A 41 -4.03 -17.66 -4.98
C GLU A 41 -3.57 -16.23 -4.67
N GLN A 42 -4.43 -15.43 -4.05
CA GLN A 42 -4.10 -14.08 -3.62
C GLN A 42 -3.03 -14.05 -2.54
N ILE A 43 -3.07 -14.99 -1.57
CA ILE A 43 -2.06 -15.12 -0.52
C ILE A 43 -0.69 -15.41 -1.14
N VAL A 44 -0.62 -16.38 -2.06
CA VAL A 44 0.63 -16.75 -2.75
C VAL A 44 1.17 -15.55 -3.51
N LEU A 45 0.33 -14.90 -4.33
CA LEU A 45 0.73 -13.75 -5.13
C LEU A 45 1.30 -12.62 -4.26
N TRP A 46 0.63 -12.24 -3.17
CA TRP A 46 1.11 -11.16 -2.30
C TRP A 46 2.44 -11.52 -1.61
N GLN A 47 2.64 -12.79 -1.25
CA GLN A 47 3.90 -13.24 -0.67
C GLN A 47 5.04 -13.24 -1.70
N GLU A 48 4.76 -13.62 -2.94
CA GLU A 48 5.72 -13.57 -4.05
C GLU A 48 6.12 -12.13 -4.37
N GLU A 49 5.15 -11.21 -4.54
CA GLU A 49 5.40 -9.78 -4.77
C GLU A 49 6.22 -9.16 -3.63
N THR A 50 5.90 -9.50 -2.37
CA THR A 50 6.66 -9.03 -1.21
C THR A 50 8.09 -9.56 -1.22
N SER A 51 8.27 -10.84 -1.56
CA SER A 51 9.59 -11.48 -1.62
C SER A 51 10.46 -10.84 -2.71
N GLU A 52 9.88 -10.57 -3.88
CA GLU A 52 10.55 -9.85 -4.96
C GLU A 52 10.94 -8.42 -4.51
N GLY A 53 10.03 -7.69 -3.87
CA GLY A 53 10.30 -6.36 -3.34
C GLY A 53 11.47 -6.33 -2.34
N VAL A 54 11.55 -7.34 -1.46
CA VAL A 54 12.69 -7.49 -0.53
C VAL A 54 14.00 -7.76 -1.27
N LEU A 55 13.98 -8.59 -2.33
CA LEU A 55 15.16 -8.86 -3.15
C LEU A 55 15.62 -7.60 -3.89
N ILE A 56 14.71 -6.86 -4.51
CA ILE A 56 15.01 -5.59 -5.19
C ILE A 56 15.63 -4.62 -4.18
N ARG A 57 15.04 -4.45 -3.00
CA ARG A 57 15.59 -3.57 -1.96
C ARG A 57 16.99 -4.00 -1.51
N ARG A 58 17.27 -5.29 -1.48
CA ARG A 58 18.58 -5.85 -1.12
C ARG A 58 19.64 -5.61 -2.18
N PHE A 59 19.30 -5.83 -3.46
CA PHE A 59 20.25 -5.69 -4.57
C PHE A 59 20.42 -4.24 -5.02
N GLU A 60 19.38 -3.41 -4.89
CA GLU A 60 19.36 -1.99 -5.25
C GLU A 60 18.92 -1.12 -4.06
N PRO A 61 19.78 -0.91 -3.04
CA PRO A 61 19.40 -0.19 -1.81
C PRO A 61 18.97 1.26 -2.03
N GLN A 62 19.38 1.86 -3.16
CA GLN A 62 19.06 3.25 -3.53
C GLN A 62 17.92 3.35 -4.55
N ILE A 63 17.17 2.28 -4.78
CA ILE A 63 16.01 2.33 -5.69
C ILE A 63 15.04 3.44 -5.26
N PRO A 64 14.66 4.38 -6.15
CA PRO A 64 13.77 5.46 -5.81
C PRO A 64 12.33 4.95 -5.73
N LEU A 65 11.87 4.62 -4.52
CA LEU A 65 10.47 4.22 -4.26
C LEU A 65 9.55 5.40 -3.95
N GLY A 66 10.07 6.63 -3.98
CA GLY A 66 9.30 7.87 -3.78
C GLY A 66 8.76 8.44 -5.10
N GLY A 67 8.09 9.59 -5.01
CA GLY A 67 7.62 10.33 -6.20
C GLY A 67 6.29 9.85 -6.78
N LEU A 68 5.63 8.86 -6.16
CA LEU A 68 4.26 8.50 -6.50
C LEU A 68 3.31 9.59 -5.98
N VAL A 69 2.58 10.22 -6.92
CA VAL A 69 1.62 11.29 -6.64
C VAL A 69 0.20 10.77 -6.91
N ASP A 70 -0.73 11.09 -6.02
CA ASP A 70 -2.15 10.79 -6.24
C ASP A 70 -2.76 11.75 -7.26
N THR A 71 -3.10 11.22 -8.43
CA THR A 71 -3.65 11.98 -9.56
C THR A 71 -5.17 12.00 -9.61
N ARG A 72 -5.88 11.36 -8.66
CA ARG A 72 -7.36 11.28 -8.67
C ARG A 72 -8.02 12.67 -8.67
N SER A 73 -7.42 13.63 -7.97
CA SER A 73 -7.92 15.01 -7.94
C SER A 73 -7.81 15.69 -9.31
N SER A 74 -6.70 15.49 -10.01
CA SER A 74 -6.47 15.98 -11.37
C SER A 74 -7.40 15.31 -12.37
N ILE A 75 -7.58 13.98 -12.28
CA ILE A 75 -8.53 13.25 -13.13
C ILE A 75 -9.94 13.80 -12.97
N ARG A 76 -10.40 13.99 -11.72
CA ARG A 76 -11.73 14.56 -11.45
C ARG A 76 -11.90 15.97 -12.02
N LYS A 77 -10.86 16.81 -11.97
CA LYS A 77 -10.86 18.14 -12.61
C LYS A 77 -11.00 18.03 -14.13
N ALA A 78 -10.26 17.12 -14.76
CA ALA A 78 -10.34 16.88 -16.20
C ALA A 78 -11.73 16.41 -16.64
N GLU A 79 -12.37 15.51 -15.89
CA GLU A 79 -13.74 15.04 -16.16
C GLU A 79 -14.77 16.18 -16.13
N MET A 80 -14.54 17.20 -15.31
CA MET A 80 -15.38 18.40 -15.24
C MET A 80 -15.02 19.47 -16.30
N GLY A 81 -14.08 19.18 -17.22
CA GLY A 81 -13.61 20.10 -18.25
C GLY A 81 -12.65 21.18 -17.73
N GLY A 82 -12.10 21.02 -16.52
CA GLY A 82 -11.14 21.95 -15.94
C GLY A 82 -9.74 21.81 -16.55
N LEU A 83 -8.98 22.91 -16.58
CA LEU A 83 -7.57 22.90 -16.98
C LEU A 83 -6.72 22.23 -15.89
N LEU A 84 -5.77 21.37 -16.29
CA LEU A 84 -4.81 20.76 -15.38
C LEU A 84 -3.61 21.70 -15.22
N GLU A 85 -3.29 22.07 -13.98
CA GLU A 85 -2.07 22.79 -13.64
C GLU A 85 -1.04 21.81 -13.07
N ALA A 86 0.24 22.10 -13.32
CA ALA A 86 1.39 21.26 -12.92
C ALA A 86 1.74 21.43 -11.44
#